data_AF-A0A8T4BYW3-F1
#
_entry.id   AF-A0A8T4BYW3-F1
#
_cell.length_a   1.000
_cell.length_b   1.000
_cell.length_c   1.000
_cell.angle_alpha   90.00
_cell.angle_beta   90.00
_cell.angle_gamma   90.00
#
_symmetry.space_group_name_H-M   'P 1'
#
loop_
_entity.id
_entity.type
_entity.pdbx_description
1 polymer ?
#
loop_
_entity_poly.entity_id
_entity_poly.type
_entity_poly.pdbx_seq_one_letter_code
_entity_poly.pdbx_strand_id
1 'polypeptide(L)'
;MAREIEKRLNEAGYYMLNNENDMEDLILSILKTKNTRYLKAIPFLIYKYNLNIKNLLKKIKDKNLFYAILDITKKIFHELNIEIDIPRYNHKKENLDYNEFKEEFEIQIRNENKPNLLIDKQKIYAERNLQMWLSQLFTKKEKELIKNILEDKPINKTDYEYYSRKTKKKLNSINNLQEFSRTLYAKKPVYNKEIL
;
A
#
# COMPACT_ATOMS: atom_id res chain seq x y z
N MET A 1 -2.72 -4.73 -17.20
CA MET A 1 -1.29 -4.55 -16.85
C MET A 1 -1.05 -3.62 -15.66
N ALA A 2 -0.73 -2.33 -15.77
CA ALA A 2 -0.27 -1.55 -14.60
C ALA A 2 -1.26 -1.55 -13.41
N ARG A 3 -2.53 -1.19 -13.66
CA ARG A 3 -3.62 -1.25 -12.66
C ARG A 3 -3.94 -2.66 -12.14
N GLU A 4 -3.49 -3.69 -12.84
CA GLU A 4 -3.78 -5.10 -12.54
C GLU A 4 -2.66 -5.70 -11.67
N ILE A 5 -1.42 -5.29 -11.92
CA ILE A 5 -0.27 -5.48 -11.02
C ILE A 5 -0.52 -4.70 -9.73
N GLU A 6 -0.97 -3.45 -9.81
CA GLU A 6 -1.31 -2.60 -8.67
C GLU A 6 -2.51 -3.14 -7.88
N LYS A 7 -3.54 -3.68 -8.55
CA LYS A 7 -4.64 -4.38 -7.90
C LYS A 7 -4.16 -5.67 -7.20
N ARG A 8 -3.33 -6.49 -7.86
CA ARG A 8 -2.73 -7.69 -7.26
C ARG A 8 -1.82 -7.37 -6.08
N LEU A 9 -1.03 -6.30 -6.14
CA LEU A 9 -0.17 -5.84 -5.03
C LEU A 9 -0.98 -5.31 -3.84
N ASN A 10 -2.13 -4.66 -4.09
CA ASN A 10 -3.02 -4.15 -3.03
C ASN A 10 -3.95 -5.23 -2.44
N GLU A 11 -4.37 -6.22 -3.24
CA GLU A 11 -5.13 -7.39 -2.78
C GLU A 11 -4.23 -8.38 -2.02
N ALA A 12 -2.94 -8.46 -2.37
CA ALA A 12 -1.99 -9.38 -1.76
C ALA A 12 -1.43 -8.86 -0.43
N GLY A 13 -2.13 -9.23 0.66
CA GLY A 13 -1.74 -8.96 2.04
C GLY A 13 -0.33 -9.39 2.52
N TYR A 14 0.39 -10.40 1.99
CA TYR A 14 0.08 -11.44 1.00
C TYR A 14 -0.68 -12.61 1.62
N TYR A 15 -1.87 -12.94 1.08
CA TYR A 15 -2.52 -14.24 1.25
C TYR A 15 -3.34 -14.61 0.00
N MET A 16 -3.29 -15.90 -0.37
CA MET A 16 -4.04 -16.56 -1.46
C MET A 16 -3.68 -16.20 -2.92
N LEU A 17 -2.54 -16.71 -3.37
CA LEU A 17 -2.49 -17.54 -4.58
C LEU A 17 -1.66 -18.80 -4.29
N ASN A 18 -2.30 -19.97 -4.35
CA ASN A 18 -1.63 -21.25 -4.14
C ASN A 18 -0.92 -21.65 -5.43
N ASN A 19 0.40 -21.38 -5.53
CA ASN A 19 1.42 -22.18 -6.23
C ASN A 19 2.76 -21.40 -6.30
N GLU A 20 3.90 -22.08 -6.10
CA GLU A 20 5.24 -21.45 -6.19
C GLU A 20 5.52 -20.84 -7.57
N ASN A 21 4.95 -21.43 -8.63
CA ASN A 21 5.05 -20.94 -10.01
C ASN A 21 4.50 -19.50 -10.18
N ASP A 22 3.48 -19.11 -9.42
CA ASP A 22 2.83 -17.80 -9.56
C ASP A 22 3.74 -16.65 -9.06
N MET A 23 4.64 -16.93 -8.10
CA MET A 23 5.60 -15.95 -7.57
C MET A 23 6.78 -15.74 -8.51
N GLU A 24 7.23 -16.77 -9.23
CA GLU A 24 8.20 -16.60 -10.33
C GLU A 24 7.63 -15.68 -11.42
N ASP A 25 6.36 -15.90 -11.80
CA ASP A 25 5.68 -15.10 -12.81
C ASP A 25 5.38 -13.66 -12.33
N LEU A 26 5.15 -13.45 -11.03
CA LEU A 26 5.10 -12.13 -10.42
C LEU A 26 6.44 -11.39 -10.56
N ILE A 27 7.57 -12.01 -10.20
CA ILE A 27 8.90 -11.39 -10.37
C ILE A 27 9.19 -11.10 -11.84
N LEU A 28 8.83 -12.00 -12.76
CA LEU A 28 8.93 -11.77 -14.21
C LEU A 28 8.07 -10.58 -14.67
N SER A 29 6.87 -10.39 -14.09
CA SER A 29 6.03 -9.24 -14.40
C SER A 29 6.62 -7.92 -13.88
N ILE A 30 7.17 -7.93 -12.66
CA ILE A 30 7.84 -6.79 -12.04
C ILE A 30 9.07 -6.37 -12.87
N LEU A 31 9.94 -7.30 -13.24
CA LEU A 31 11.11 -7.06 -14.09
C LEU A 31 10.72 -6.49 -15.47
N LYS A 32 9.61 -6.94 -16.06
CA LYS A 32 9.09 -6.37 -17.32
C LYS A 32 8.64 -4.92 -17.19
N THR A 33 8.12 -4.49 -16.03
CA THR A 33 7.72 -3.09 -15.82
C THR A 33 8.90 -2.13 -15.68
N LYS A 34 10.07 -2.62 -15.24
CA LYS A 34 11.25 -1.83 -14.86
C LYS A 34 10.97 -0.67 -13.87
N ASN A 35 9.83 -0.70 -13.18
CA ASN A 35 9.45 0.34 -12.22
C ASN A 35 10.21 0.12 -10.90
N THR A 36 11.09 1.06 -10.55
CA THR A 36 11.96 0.99 -9.36
C THR A 36 11.20 0.71 -8.07
N ARG A 37 9.96 1.19 -7.93
CA ARG A 37 9.10 0.92 -6.76
C ARG A 37 8.78 -0.56 -6.60
N TYR A 38 8.53 -1.27 -7.70
CA TYR A 38 8.20 -2.69 -7.68
C TYR A 38 9.45 -3.57 -7.63
N LEU A 39 10.57 -3.12 -8.23
CA LEU A 39 11.86 -3.82 -8.14
C LEU A 39 12.32 -4.00 -6.68
N LYS A 40 12.07 -3.00 -5.81
CA LYS A 40 12.38 -3.03 -4.37
C LYS A 40 11.69 -4.15 -3.59
N ALA A 41 10.60 -4.72 -4.09
CA ALA A 41 9.92 -5.85 -3.44
C ALA A 41 10.58 -7.22 -3.71
N ILE A 42 11.44 -7.33 -4.73
CA ILE A 42 12.06 -8.60 -5.13
C ILE A 42 12.91 -9.26 -4.01
N PRO A 43 13.76 -8.54 -3.25
CA PRO A 43 14.51 -9.14 -2.13
C PRO A 43 13.58 -9.82 -1.10
N PHE A 44 12.44 -9.21 -0.79
CA PHE A 44 11.46 -9.75 0.15
C PHE A 44 10.71 -10.96 -0.41
N LEU A 45 10.33 -10.93 -1.70
CA LEU A 45 9.71 -12.08 -2.36
C LEU A 45 10.67 -13.30 -2.39
N ILE A 46 11.97 -13.07 -2.61
CA ILE A 46 13.00 -14.12 -2.55
C ILE A 46 13.11 -14.68 -1.12
N TYR A 47 13.18 -13.82 -0.10
CA TYR A 47 13.25 -14.21 1.31
C TYR A 47 12.03 -15.04 1.74
N LYS A 48 10.82 -14.50 1.54
CA LYS A 48 9.57 -15.06 2.05
C LYS A 48 9.18 -16.39 1.42
N TYR A 49 9.43 -16.55 0.11
CA TYR A 49 8.99 -17.72 -0.67
C TYR A 49 10.13 -18.67 -1.06
N ASN A 50 11.35 -18.45 -0.56
CA ASN A 50 12.54 -19.28 -0.79
C ASN A 50 12.74 -19.69 -2.27
N LEU A 51 12.59 -18.71 -3.18
CA LEU A 51 12.40 -18.97 -4.60
C LEU A 51 13.64 -19.58 -5.28
N ASN A 52 13.42 -20.52 -6.21
CA ASN A 52 14.50 -21.14 -6.97
C ASN A 52 15.04 -20.21 -8.06
N ILE A 53 16.02 -19.38 -7.69
CA ILE A 53 16.68 -18.39 -8.54
C ILE A 53 17.19 -19.01 -9.87
N LYS A 54 17.65 -20.27 -9.86
CA LYS A 54 18.16 -20.95 -11.06
C LYS A 54 17.05 -21.23 -12.10
N ASN A 55 15.81 -21.45 -11.67
CA ASN A 55 14.67 -21.63 -12.56
C ASN A 55 14.15 -20.28 -13.09
N LEU A 56 14.04 -19.29 -12.21
CA LEU A 56 13.67 -17.92 -12.57
C LEU A 56 14.60 -17.34 -13.66
N LEU A 57 15.91 -17.59 -13.55
CA LEU A 57 16.93 -17.19 -14.54
C LEU A 57 16.83 -17.87 -15.92
N LYS A 58 16.10 -18.98 -16.05
CA LYS A 58 15.80 -19.59 -17.36
C LYS A 58 14.67 -18.83 -18.07
N LYS A 59 13.73 -18.26 -17.31
CA LYS A 59 12.56 -17.52 -17.81
C LYS A 59 12.85 -16.03 -18.12
N ILE A 60 13.86 -15.44 -17.49
CA ILE A 60 14.24 -14.02 -17.68
C ILE A 60 14.99 -13.80 -19.02
N LYS A 61 14.49 -12.87 -19.84
CA LYS A 61 15.17 -12.38 -21.06
C LYS A 61 16.29 -11.38 -20.76
N ASP A 62 16.02 -10.35 -19.96
CA ASP A 62 17.00 -9.32 -19.59
C ASP A 62 17.57 -9.61 -18.19
N LYS A 63 18.72 -10.29 -18.16
CA LYS A 63 19.30 -10.80 -16.91
C LYS A 63 20.09 -9.76 -16.12
N ASN A 64 20.59 -8.69 -16.75
CA ASN A 64 21.44 -7.70 -16.06
C ASN A 64 20.72 -7.03 -14.90
N LEU A 65 19.48 -6.56 -15.13
CA LEU A 65 18.67 -5.91 -14.09
C LEU A 65 18.41 -6.85 -12.91
N PHE A 66 18.09 -8.12 -13.18
CA PHE A 66 17.85 -9.09 -12.11
C PHE A 66 19.14 -9.47 -11.37
N TYR A 67 20.28 -9.60 -12.06
CA TYR A 67 21.58 -9.82 -11.43
C TYR A 67 21.98 -8.66 -10.49
N ALA A 68 21.74 -7.41 -10.89
CA ALA A 68 21.97 -6.25 -10.02
C ALA A 68 21.09 -6.30 -8.75
N ILE A 69 19.84 -6.71 -8.89
CA ILE A 69 18.91 -6.89 -7.77
C ILE A 69 19.33 -8.08 -6.88
N LEU A 70 19.85 -9.16 -7.44
CA LEU A 70 20.40 -10.29 -6.67
C LEU A 70 21.64 -9.89 -5.88
N ASP A 71 22.55 -9.09 -6.44
CA ASP A 71 23.73 -8.61 -5.69
C ASP A 71 23.33 -7.66 -4.55
N ILE A 72 22.34 -6.78 -4.76
CA ILE A 72 21.71 -5.98 -3.69
C ILE A 72 21.07 -6.90 -2.63
N THR A 73 20.28 -7.89 -3.05
CA THR A 73 19.63 -8.87 -2.16
C THR A 73 20.66 -9.62 -1.32
N LYS A 74 21.74 -10.11 -1.94
CA LYS A 74 22.84 -10.80 -1.24
C LYS A 74 23.49 -9.90 -0.20
N LYS A 75 23.69 -8.61 -0.50
CA LYS A 75 24.25 -7.65 0.46
C LYS A 75 23.31 -7.37 1.62
N ILE A 76 22.01 -7.18 1.36
CA ILE A 76 20.97 -7.02 2.41
C ILE A 76 20.94 -8.25 3.33
N PHE A 77 20.92 -9.46 2.75
CA PHE A 77 20.86 -10.70 3.52
C PHE A 77 22.11 -10.90 4.38
N HIS A 78 23.29 -10.57 3.87
CA HIS A 78 24.54 -10.60 4.63
C HIS A 78 24.54 -9.56 5.77
N GLU A 79 24.05 -8.34 5.55
CA GLU A 79 23.97 -7.32 6.62
C GLU A 79 22.94 -7.67 7.71
N LEU A 80 21.93 -8.48 7.40
CA LEU A 80 20.85 -8.89 8.31
C LEU A 80 21.00 -10.33 8.85
N ASN A 81 22.14 -10.98 8.62
CA ASN A 81 22.43 -12.36 9.02
C ASN A 81 21.37 -13.39 8.57
N ILE A 82 20.89 -13.27 7.33
CA ILE A 82 19.90 -14.16 6.72
C ILE A 82 20.62 -15.29 5.97
N GLU A 83 20.43 -16.53 6.41
CA GLU A 83 21.06 -17.74 5.86
C GLU A 83 20.40 -18.25 4.56
N ILE A 84 20.38 -17.42 3.51
CA ILE A 84 19.93 -17.81 2.16
C ILE A 84 21.07 -17.58 1.16
N ASP A 85 21.54 -18.64 0.50
CA ASP A 85 22.57 -18.50 -0.54
C ASP A 85 22.01 -17.90 -1.83
N ILE A 86 22.33 -16.63 -2.05
CA ILE A 86 22.08 -15.94 -3.31
C ILE A 86 23.28 -16.13 -4.24
N PRO A 87 23.18 -16.85 -5.37
CA PRO A 87 24.27 -16.99 -6.32
C PRO A 87 24.67 -15.63 -6.94
N ARG A 88 25.99 -15.39 -7.06
CA ARG A 88 26.54 -14.18 -7.69
C ARG A 88 26.61 -14.33 -9.21
N TYR A 89 26.36 -13.24 -9.93
CA TYR A 89 26.44 -13.19 -11.38
C TYR A 89 27.07 -11.88 -11.86
N ASN A 90 28.02 -12.00 -12.81
CA ASN A 90 28.58 -10.84 -13.48
C ASN A 90 27.52 -10.13 -14.31
N HIS A 91 27.40 -8.81 -14.12
CA HIS A 91 26.40 -7.97 -14.77
C HIS A 91 26.96 -6.56 -14.99
N LYS A 92 26.32 -5.79 -15.88
CA LYS A 92 26.65 -4.37 -16.05
C LYS A 92 26.10 -3.56 -14.88
N LYS A 93 26.82 -2.52 -14.44
CA LYS A 93 26.39 -1.65 -13.34
C LYS A 93 25.05 -0.96 -13.68
N GLU A 94 23.99 -1.37 -12.99
CA GLU A 94 22.68 -0.73 -13.04
C GLU A 94 22.60 0.41 -12.00
N ASN A 95 21.77 1.43 -12.27
CA ASN A 95 21.58 2.55 -11.34
C ASN A 95 20.44 2.27 -10.35
N LEU A 96 20.71 1.40 -9.38
CA LEU A 96 19.78 1.02 -8.30
C LEU A 96 20.31 1.52 -6.96
N ASP A 97 19.45 2.17 -6.17
CA ASP A 97 19.81 2.64 -4.84
C ASP A 97 19.73 1.50 -3.81
N TYR A 98 20.88 1.16 -3.21
CA TYR A 98 20.99 0.14 -2.19
C TYR A 98 20.14 0.45 -0.94
N ASN A 99 20.13 1.72 -0.51
CA ASN A 99 19.48 2.12 0.74
C ASN A 99 17.96 2.00 0.61
N GLU A 100 17.39 2.45 -0.51
CA GLU A 100 15.95 2.32 -0.75
C GLU A 100 15.48 0.86 -0.80
N PHE A 101 16.30 -0.06 -1.33
CA PHE A 101 15.98 -1.49 -1.32
C PHE A 101 16.08 -2.09 0.09
N LYS A 102 17.08 -1.66 0.89
CA LYS A 102 17.25 -2.10 2.28
C LYS A 102 16.12 -1.60 3.17
N GLU A 103 15.77 -0.32 3.11
CA GLU A 103 14.69 0.27 3.90
C GLU A 103 13.35 -0.42 3.62
N GLU A 104 13.00 -0.61 2.34
CA GLU A 104 11.76 -1.29 1.96
C GLU A 104 11.74 -2.76 2.44
N PHE A 105 12.86 -3.48 2.33
CA PHE A 105 12.99 -4.84 2.84
C PHE A 105 12.85 -4.93 4.37
N GLU A 106 13.50 -4.04 5.13
CA GLU A 106 13.38 -3.97 6.58
C GLU A 106 11.97 -3.61 7.04
N ILE A 107 11.27 -2.72 6.31
CA ILE A 107 9.86 -2.41 6.54
C ILE A 107 9.01 -3.66 6.31
N GLN A 108 9.26 -4.42 5.25
CA GLN A 108 8.49 -5.63 4.91
C GLN A 108 8.71 -6.77 5.90
N ILE A 109 9.96 -7.07 6.30
CA ILE A 109 10.26 -8.03 7.38
C ILE A 109 9.64 -7.59 8.72
N ARG A 110 9.71 -6.31 9.06
CA ARG A 110 9.11 -5.78 10.30
C ARG A 110 7.58 -5.94 10.31
N ASN A 111 6.94 -5.83 9.16
CA ASN A 111 5.51 -6.06 8.98
C ASN A 111 5.14 -7.55 9.09
N GLU A 112 5.99 -8.46 8.59
CA GLU A 112 5.77 -9.90 8.64
C GLU A 112 5.96 -10.48 10.04
N ASN A 113 7.05 -10.11 10.72
CA ASN A 113 7.36 -10.58 12.08
C ASN A 113 6.46 -9.97 13.19
N LYS A 114 5.52 -9.08 12.83
CA LYS A 114 4.53 -8.49 13.76
C LYS A 114 3.12 -8.49 13.14
N PRO A 115 2.52 -9.67 12.86
CA PRO A 115 1.23 -9.77 12.18
C PRO A 115 0.05 -9.15 12.97
N ASN A 116 0.19 -9.02 14.29
CA ASN A 116 -0.80 -8.38 15.16
C ASN A 116 -1.05 -6.89 14.84
N LEU A 117 -0.20 -6.26 14.01
CA LEU A 117 -0.43 -4.92 13.46
C LEU A 117 -1.50 -4.87 12.36
N LEU A 118 -2.20 -5.96 12.00
CA LEU A 118 -3.33 -5.88 11.06
C LEU A 118 -4.49 -5.03 11.59
N ILE A 119 -4.77 -5.10 12.90
CA ILE A 119 -5.75 -4.24 13.58
C ILE A 119 -5.28 -2.78 13.52
N ASP A 120 -4.00 -2.53 13.82
CA ASP A 120 -3.42 -1.19 13.73
C ASP A 120 -3.29 -0.68 12.29
N LYS A 121 -3.11 -1.52 11.27
CA LYS A 121 -3.12 -1.08 9.87
C LYS A 121 -4.51 -0.60 9.48
N GLN A 122 -5.56 -1.36 9.76
CA GLN A 122 -6.93 -0.90 9.52
C GLN A 122 -7.23 0.39 10.30
N LYS A 123 -6.79 0.48 11.56
CA LYS A 123 -6.93 1.67 12.40
C LYS A 123 -6.15 2.88 11.85
N ILE A 124 -4.88 2.71 11.46
CA ILE A 124 -4.02 3.76 10.86
C ILE A 124 -4.55 4.19 9.49
N TYR A 125 -5.05 3.28 8.66
CA TYR A 125 -5.69 3.64 7.38
C TYR A 125 -7.04 4.34 7.60
N ALA A 126 -7.87 3.87 8.54
CA ALA A 126 -9.11 4.54 8.91
C ALA A 126 -8.83 5.94 9.50
N GLU A 127 -7.80 6.08 10.34
CA GLU A 127 -7.39 7.33 10.96
C GLU A 127 -6.77 8.29 9.93
N ARG A 128 -5.91 7.82 9.02
CA ARG A 128 -5.41 8.62 7.88
C ARG A 128 -6.52 9.07 6.95
N ASN A 129 -7.45 8.18 6.61
CA ASN A 129 -8.63 8.52 5.81
C ASN A 129 -9.51 9.53 6.55
N LEU A 130 -9.75 9.35 7.84
CA LEU A 130 -10.48 10.30 8.69
C LEU A 130 -9.80 11.67 8.70
N GLN A 131 -8.48 11.74 8.92
CA GLN A 131 -7.72 13.00 8.90
C GLN A 131 -7.72 13.68 7.52
N MET A 132 -7.70 12.90 6.43
CA MET A 132 -7.84 13.40 5.07
C MET A 132 -9.23 14.00 4.82
N TRP A 133 -10.30 13.24 5.08
CA TRP A 133 -11.68 13.71 4.94
C TRP A 133 -11.97 14.91 5.85
N LEU A 134 -11.51 14.88 7.10
CA LEU A 134 -11.62 16.02 8.01
C LEU A 134 -10.90 17.25 7.47
N SER A 135 -9.76 17.09 6.79
CA SER A 135 -8.99 18.23 6.24
C SER A 135 -9.56 18.79 4.94
N GLN A 136 -10.22 17.97 4.13
CA GLN A 136 -10.95 18.42 2.95
C GLN A 136 -12.27 19.11 3.33
N LEU A 137 -12.99 18.56 4.31
CA LEU A 137 -14.32 19.02 4.66
C LEU A 137 -14.31 20.12 5.74
N PHE A 138 -13.41 20.11 6.72
CA PHE A 138 -13.48 21.00 7.89
C PHE A 138 -12.27 21.94 8.03
N THR A 139 -12.55 23.18 8.43
CA THR A 139 -11.53 24.18 8.77
C THR A 139 -10.75 23.78 10.04
N LYS A 140 -9.58 24.38 10.27
CA LYS A 140 -8.72 24.07 11.44
C LYS A 140 -9.49 24.12 12.77
N LYS A 141 -10.26 25.19 13.01
CA LYS A 141 -11.09 25.32 14.22
C LYS A 141 -12.18 24.26 14.30
N GLU A 142 -12.86 23.93 13.20
CA GLU A 142 -13.88 22.87 13.19
C GLU A 142 -13.27 21.50 13.51
N LYS A 143 -12.06 21.20 13.01
CA LYS A 143 -11.31 19.97 13.33
C LYS A 143 -10.93 19.89 14.81
N GLU A 144 -10.47 20.98 15.41
CA GLU A 144 -10.12 21.04 16.84
C GLU A 144 -11.36 20.80 17.72
N LEU A 145 -12.52 21.37 17.36
CA LEU A 145 -13.79 21.11 18.06
C LEU A 145 -14.25 19.66 17.92
N ILE A 146 -14.19 19.09 16.72
CA ILE A 146 -14.54 17.68 16.49
C ILE A 146 -13.60 16.76 17.30
N LYS A 147 -12.30 17.06 17.33
CA LYS A 147 -11.33 16.30 18.13
C LYS A 147 -11.65 16.37 19.63
N ASN A 148 -11.93 17.56 20.17
CA ASN A 148 -12.29 17.71 21.59
C ASN A 148 -13.57 16.93 21.93
N ILE A 149 -14.57 16.92 21.04
CA ILE A 149 -15.81 16.14 21.23
C ILE A 149 -15.54 14.63 21.17
N LEU A 150 -14.67 14.16 20.26
CA LEU A 150 -14.28 12.74 20.16
C LEU A 150 -13.41 12.25 21.33
N GLU A 151 -12.75 13.18 22.04
CA GLU A 151 -11.92 12.90 23.22
C GLU A 151 -12.67 13.19 24.55
N ASP A 152 -14.00 13.37 24.51
CA ASP A 152 -14.88 13.71 25.64
C ASP A 152 -14.42 14.94 26.46
N LYS A 153 -13.72 15.89 25.81
CA LYS A 153 -13.19 17.10 26.44
C LYS A 153 -14.25 18.20 26.53
N PRO A 154 -14.34 18.92 27.67
CA PRO A 154 -15.26 20.05 27.80
C PRO A 154 -14.87 21.18 26.85
N ILE A 155 -15.85 21.73 26.13
CA ILE A 155 -15.69 22.90 25.26
C ILE A 155 -16.29 24.14 25.92
N ASN A 156 -15.68 25.31 25.70
CA ASN A 156 -16.18 26.56 26.25
C ASN A 156 -17.47 27.04 25.54
N LYS A 157 -18.17 28.01 26.15
CA LYS A 157 -19.45 28.55 25.65
C LYS A 157 -19.38 29.07 24.21
N THR A 158 -18.32 29.80 23.87
CA THR A 158 -18.11 30.39 22.53
C THR A 158 -17.91 29.30 21.48
N ASP A 159 -17.18 28.24 21.84
CA ASP A 159 -16.90 27.10 20.98
C ASP A 159 -18.10 26.17 20.82
N TYR A 160 -18.94 26.03 21.86
CA TYR A 160 -20.25 25.39 21.76
C TYR A 160 -21.20 26.14 20.81
N GLU A 161 -21.25 27.48 20.89
CA GLU A 161 -22.07 28.29 19.98
C GLU A 161 -21.58 28.17 18.53
N TYR A 162 -20.26 28.20 18.31
CA TYR A 162 -19.64 27.97 17.00
C TYR A 162 -19.96 26.57 16.45
N TYR A 163 -19.81 25.53 17.28
CA TYR A 163 -20.16 24.16 16.94
C TYR A 163 -21.64 24.05 16.53
N SER A 164 -22.55 24.56 17.35
CA SER A 164 -23.99 24.50 17.12
C SER A 164 -24.42 25.21 15.83
N ARG A 165 -23.91 26.42 15.58
CA ARG A 165 -24.29 27.21 14.41
C ARG A 165 -23.71 26.71 13.08
N LYS A 166 -22.50 26.12 13.11
CA LYS A 166 -21.73 25.81 11.89
C LYS A 166 -21.39 24.32 11.77
N THR A 167 -20.59 23.79 12.69
CA THR A 167 -20.06 22.41 12.62
C THR A 167 -21.18 21.37 12.64
N LYS A 168 -22.17 21.51 13.54
CA LYS A 168 -23.33 20.61 13.67
C LYS A 168 -24.19 20.56 12.42
N LYS A 169 -24.49 21.73 11.82
CA LYS A 169 -25.24 21.81 10.55
C LYS A 169 -24.52 21.06 9.44
N LYS A 170 -23.20 21.22 9.34
CA LYS A 170 -22.35 20.57 8.34
C LYS A 170 -22.28 19.05 8.51
N LEU A 171 -22.19 18.57 9.75
CA LEU A 171 -22.28 17.13 10.07
C LEU A 171 -23.63 16.54 9.64
N ASN A 172 -24.74 17.24 9.92
CA ASN A 172 -26.07 16.82 9.44
C ASN A 172 -26.13 16.77 7.90
N SER A 173 -25.57 17.77 7.19
CA SER A 173 -25.51 17.74 5.72
C SER A 173 -24.73 16.54 5.17
N ILE A 174 -23.62 16.16 5.82
CA ILE A 174 -22.84 14.96 5.43
C ILE A 174 -23.67 13.68 5.63
N ASN A 175 -24.41 13.56 6.74
CA ASN A 175 -25.29 12.43 6.99
C ASN A 175 -26.39 12.31 5.90
N ASN A 176 -27.05 13.41 5.56
CA ASN A 176 -28.08 13.44 4.52
C ASN A 176 -27.51 13.10 3.14
N LEU A 177 -26.27 13.54 2.84
CA LEU A 177 -25.56 13.17 1.60
C LEU A 177 -25.19 11.67 1.56
N GLN A 178 -24.85 11.07 2.70
CA GLN A 178 -24.60 9.62 2.79
C GLN A 178 -25.87 8.81 2.49
N GLU A 179 -27.03 9.25 2.99
CA GLU A 179 -28.33 8.63 2.71
C GLU A 179 -28.75 8.78 1.24
N PHE A 180 -28.61 9.98 0.68
CA PHE A 180 -28.81 10.24 -0.75
C PHE A 180 -27.88 9.37 -1.62
N SER A 181 -26.60 9.28 -1.25
CA SER A 181 -25.61 8.45 -1.96
C SER A 181 -25.98 6.97 -1.95
N ARG A 182 -26.39 6.41 -0.79
CA ARG A 182 -26.90 5.03 -0.70
C ARG A 182 -28.11 4.80 -1.61
N THR A 183 -29.04 5.75 -1.63
CA THR A 183 -30.24 5.71 -2.50
C THR A 183 -29.87 5.75 -3.99
N LEU A 184 -28.86 6.52 -4.36
CA LEU A 184 -28.36 6.62 -5.73
C LEU A 184 -27.62 5.34 -6.16
N TYR A 185 -26.75 4.78 -5.31
CA TYR A 185 -26.04 3.52 -5.59
C TYR A 185 -26.97 2.31 -5.79
N ALA A 186 -28.16 2.32 -5.17
CA ALA A 186 -29.17 1.29 -5.38
C ALA A 186 -29.83 1.34 -6.77
N LYS A 187 -29.72 2.46 -7.50
CA LYS A 187 -30.27 2.62 -8.85
C LYS A 187 -29.24 2.20 -9.89
N LYS A 188 -29.62 1.29 -10.81
CA LYS A 188 -28.82 1.00 -12.00
C LYS A 188 -28.97 2.15 -13.01
N PRO A 189 -27.89 2.78 -13.49
CA PRO A 189 -27.99 3.76 -14.57
C PRO A 189 -28.41 3.07 -15.86
N VAL A 190 -29.47 3.58 -16.50
CA VAL A 190 -29.91 3.12 -17.82
C VAL A 190 -29.19 3.99 -18.86
N TYR A 191 -28.32 3.38 -19.64
CA TYR A 191 -27.65 4.05 -20.76
C TYR A 191 -28.57 4.10 -21.96
N ASN A 192 -29.13 5.28 -22.26
CA ASN A 192 -29.93 5.47 -23.48
C ASN A 192 -28.99 5.68 -24.68
N LYS A 193 -29.11 4.83 -25.70
CA LYS A 193 -28.32 4.90 -26.94
C LYS A 193 -28.88 5.89 -27.97
N GLU A 194 -30.10 6.37 -27.77
CA GLU A 194 -30.81 7.28 -28.69
C GLU A 194 -30.52 8.76 -28.41
N ILE A 195 -29.66 9.05 -27.43
CA ILE A 195 -29.19 10.41 -27.11
C ILE A 195 -27.71 10.53 -27.53
N LEU A 196 -27.50 10.58 -28.86
CA LEU A 196 -26.25 10.91 -29.55
C LEU A 196 -26.56 11.65 -30.85
#